data_AF-T0ZE47-F1
#
_entry.id   AF-T0ZE47-F1
#
_cell.length_a   1.000
_cell.length_b   1.000
_cell.length_c   1.000
_cell.angle_alpha   90.00
_cell.angle_beta   90.00
_cell.angle_gamma   90.00
#
_symmetry.space_group_name_H-M   'P 1'
#
loop_
_entity.id
_entity.type
_entity.pdbx_description
1 polymer ?
#
loop_
_entity_poly.entity_id
_entity_poly.type
_entity_poly.pdbx_seq_one_letter_code
_entity_poly.pdbx_strand_id
1 'polypeptide(L)'
;MIVLDGLGDRPNPSLGGISALEAAQTPNLDRLAGLGTLGLALPVGPNIAPESDAGVLGLLGYDPRRDSPGRGVLEAEGLGIPLRPGELAFRCNFATLDPAGSIKDSRVGRSLTTGEAAR
;
A
#
# COMPACT_ATOMS: atom_id res chain seq x y z
N MET A 1 -14.38 9.10 -6.38
CA MET A 1 -14.04 7.97 -5.48
C MET A 1 -13.05 8.47 -4.45
N ILE A 2 -13.23 8.13 -3.17
CA ILE A 2 -12.28 8.44 -2.10
C ILE A 2 -11.82 7.10 -1.52
N VAL A 3 -10.52 6.92 -1.37
CA VAL A 3 -9.91 5.70 -0.80
C VAL A 3 -9.17 6.10 0.47
N LEU A 4 -9.54 5.49 1.59
CA LEU A 4 -8.85 5.63 2.86
C LEU A 4 -7.92 4.41 3.02
N ASP A 5 -6.62 4.60 2.78
CA ASP A 5 -5.66 3.51 2.83
C ASP A 5 -5.52 2.96 4.26
N GLY A 6 -5.51 1.63 4.39
CA GLY A 6 -5.44 0.95 5.69
C GLY A 6 -6.64 1.19 6.61
N LEU A 7 -7.80 1.61 6.11
CA LEU A 7 -8.99 1.90 6.93
C LEU A 7 -9.51 0.68 7.71
N GLY A 8 -9.46 -0.49 7.09
CA GLY A 8 -9.96 -1.73 7.69
C GLY A 8 -8.99 -2.25 8.74
N ASP A 9 -9.52 -2.54 9.94
CA ASP A 9 -8.74 -3.09 11.05
C ASP A 9 -9.56 -4.12 11.84
N ARG A 10 -8.89 -4.87 12.71
CA ARG A 10 -9.49 -5.86 13.60
C ARG A 10 -9.98 -5.21 14.90
N PRO A 11 -10.96 -5.83 15.59
CA PRO A 11 -11.30 -5.50 16.96
C PRO A 11 -10.08 -5.43 17.88
N ASN A 12 -9.92 -4.32 18.61
CA ASN A 12 -8.80 -4.11 19.52
C ASN A 12 -9.27 -4.15 20.99
N PRO A 13 -8.70 -5.01 21.85
CA PRO A 13 -9.03 -5.06 23.28
C PRO A 13 -8.85 -3.73 24.02
N SER A 14 -7.87 -2.89 23.64
CA SER A 14 -7.66 -1.58 24.28
C SER A 14 -8.75 -0.57 23.96
N LEU A 15 -9.53 -0.81 22.90
CA LEU A 15 -10.69 0.00 22.49
C LEU A 15 -12.01 -0.59 22.96
N GLY A 16 -11.99 -1.62 23.82
CA GLY A 16 -13.20 -2.31 24.26
C GLY A 16 -13.74 -3.32 23.24
N GLY A 17 -12.90 -3.82 22.34
CA GLY A 17 -13.28 -4.86 21.38
C GLY A 17 -13.95 -4.35 20.10
N ILE A 18 -13.75 -3.07 19.76
CA ILE A 18 -14.17 -2.48 18.48
C ILE A 18 -12.94 -2.12 17.62
N SER A 19 -13.16 -1.85 16.34
CA SER A 19 -12.13 -1.38 15.42
C SER A 19 -11.73 0.08 15.67
N ALA A 20 -10.58 0.49 15.13
CA ALA A 20 -10.12 1.88 15.22
C ALA A 20 -11.11 2.87 14.56
N LEU A 21 -11.76 2.47 13.46
CA LEU A 21 -12.75 3.31 12.78
C LEU A 21 -14.02 3.50 13.63
N GLU A 22 -14.51 2.45 14.28
CA GLU A 22 -15.67 2.54 15.18
C GLU A 22 -15.39 3.38 16.43
N ALA A 23 -14.15 3.32 16.95
CA ALA A 23 -13.75 4.13 18.10
C ALA A 23 -13.55 5.62 17.76
N ALA A 24 -13.32 5.95 16.48
CA ALA A 24 -13.05 7.32 16.04
C ALA A 24 -14.33 8.16 15.95
N GLN A 25 -14.25 9.43 16.35
CA GLN A 25 -15.35 10.38 16.15
C GLN A 25 -15.40 10.81 14.69
N THR A 26 -16.28 10.20 13.89
CA THR A 26 -16.36 10.44 12.44
C THR A 26 -17.74 10.96 11.99
N PRO A 27 -18.24 12.09 12.53
CA PRO A 27 -19.61 12.56 12.31
C PRO A 27 -19.96 12.80 10.82
N ASN A 28 -18.96 13.15 10.00
CA ASN A 28 -19.15 13.30 8.57
C ASN A 28 -19.30 11.96 7.83
N LEU A 29 -18.54 10.92 8.22
CA LEU A 29 -18.69 9.58 7.65
C LEU A 29 -19.99 8.94 8.13
N ASP A 30 -20.35 9.11 9.41
CA ASP A 30 -21.61 8.63 9.97
C ASP A 30 -22.80 9.24 9.24
N ARG A 31 -22.77 10.55 8.98
CA ARG A 31 -23.80 11.24 8.20
C ARG A 31 -23.88 10.73 6.76
N LEU A 32 -22.75 10.49 6.10
CA LEU A 32 -22.74 9.94 4.74
C LEU A 32 -23.26 8.50 4.71
N ALA A 33 -22.93 7.70 5.71
CA ALA A 33 -23.43 6.34 5.88
C ALA A 33 -24.95 6.30 6.03
N GLY A 34 -25.52 7.21 6.84
CA GLY A 34 -26.98 7.30 7.06
C GLY A 34 -27.77 7.86 5.87
N LEU A 35 -27.12 8.58 4.95
CA LEU A 35 -27.75 9.12 3.74
C LEU A 35 -27.51 8.27 2.49
N GLY A 36 -26.66 7.24 2.59
CA GLY A 36 -26.18 6.47 1.44
C GLY A 36 -26.51 4.99 1.53
N THR A 37 -25.71 4.19 0.83
CA THR A 37 -25.74 2.73 0.89
C THR A 37 -24.36 2.23 1.29
N LEU A 38 -24.35 1.27 2.21
CA LEU A 38 -23.13 0.63 2.70
C LEU A 38 -22.95 -0.75 2.04
N GLY A 39 -21.70 -1.17 1.94
CA GLY A 39 -21.33 -2.49 1.44
C GLY A 39 -19.89 -2.82 1.78
N LEU A 40 -19.54 -4.09 1.63
CA LEU A 40 -18.16 -4.55 1.77
C LEU A 40 -17.48 -4.53 0.40
N ALA A 41 -16.38 -3.80 0.29
CA ALA A 41 -15.54 -3.83 -0.89
C ALA A 41 -14.47 -4.92 -0.73
N LEU A 42 -14.38 -5.81 -1.72
CA LEU A 42 -13.33 -6.82 -1.84
C LEU A 42 -12.55 -6.55 -3.14
N PRO A 43 -11.58 -5.61 -3.12
CA PRO A 43 -10.98 -5.09 -4.35
C PRO A 43 -10.32 -6.16 -5.23
N VAL A 44 -9.75 -7.20 -4.62
CA VAL A 44 -9.06 -8.29 -5.34
C VAL A 44 -9.89 -9.57 -5.34
N GLY A 45 -10.47 -9.93 -4.19
CA GLY A 45 -11.32 -11.09 -4.05
C GLY A 45 -11.49 -11.52 -2.60
N PRO A 46 -12.37 -12.51 -2.33
CA PRO A 46 -12.58 -13.03 -0.99
C PRO A 46 -11.32 -13.70 -0.45
N ASN A 47 -10.99 -13.43 0.81
CA ASN A 47 -9.82 -13.98 1.51
C ASN A 47 -8.46 -13.65 0.87
N ILE A 48 -8.39 -12.61 0.04
CA ILE A 48 -7.13 -12.12 -0.52
C ILE A 48 -6.82 -10.79 0.15
N ALA A 49 -5.71 -10.73 0.90
CA ALA A 49 -5.20 -9.46 1.41
C ALA A 49 -4.70 -8.63 0.21
N PRO A 50 -5.32 -7.47 -0.09
CA PRO A 50 -4.88 -6.66 -1.21
C PRO A 50 -3.54 -5.99 -0.89
N GLU A 51 -2.57 -6.13 -1.79
CA GLU A 51 -1.48 -5.18 -1.87
C GLU A 51 -1.98 -3.87 -2.48
N SER A 52 -1.32 -2.74 -2.17
CA SER A 52 -1.81 -1.41 -2.57
C SER A 52 -2.01 -1.27 -4.08
N ASP A 53 -1.12 -1.84 -4.89
CA ASP A 53 -1.22 -1.84 -6.34
C ASP A 53 -2.42 -2.64 -6.85
N ALA A 54 -2.56 -3.89 -6.41
CA ALA A 54 -3.67 -4.77 -6.78
C ALA A 54 -5.02 -4.21 -6.28
N GLY A 55 -5.04 -3.62 -5.09
CA GLY A 55 -6.23 -3.00 -4.51
C GLY A 55 -6.72 -1.81 -5.34
N VAL A 56 -5.81 -0.91 -5.74
CA VAL A 56 -6.16 0.24 -6.58
C VAL A 56 -6.62 -0.20 -7.98
N LEU A 57 -5.93 -1.17 -8.60
CA LEU A 57 -6.33 -1.72 -9.91
C LEU A 57 -7.76 -2.30 -9.86
N GLY A 58 -8.06 -3.09 -8.82
CA GLY A 58 -9.38 -3.66 -8.62
C GLY A 58 -10.47 -2.60 -8.42
N LEU A 59 -10.18 -1.54 -7.65
CA LEU A 59 -11.10 -0.40 -7.46
C LEU A 59 -11.35 0.38 -8.77
N LEU A 60 -10.38 0.41 -9.68
CA LEU A 60 -10.50 1.04 -11.00
C LEU A 60 -11.15 0.13 -12.05
N GLY A 61 -11.48 -1.13 -11.70
CA GLY A 61 -12.18 -2.08 -12.57
C GLY A 61 -11.29 -2.99 -13.41
N TYR A 62 -9.98 -3.02 -13.15
CA TYR A 62 -9.04 -3.95 -13.80
C TYR A 62 -8.97 -5.29 -13.03
N ASP A 63 -8.64 -6.39 -13.70
CA ASP A 63 -8.33 -7.66 -13.01
C ASP A 63 -6.84 -7.66 -12.61
N PRO A 64 -6.49 -7.54 -11.32
CA PRO A 64 -5.08 -7.44 -10.90
C PRO A 64 -4.25 -8.67 -11.27
N ARG A 65 -4.87 -9.83 -11.54
CA ARG A 65 -4.15 -11.05 -11.92
C ARG A 65 -3.76 -11.08 -13.39
N ARG A 66 -4.49 -10.34 -14.23
CA ARG A 66 -4.28 -10.28 -15.68
C ARG A 66 -3.60 -8.98 -16.10
N ASP A 67 -4.02 -7.88 -15.48
CA ASP A 67 -3.74 -6.52 -15.95
C ASP A 67 -2.66 -5.83 -15.09
N SER A 68 -2.11 -6.50 -14.06
CA SER A 68 -1.03 -5.90 -13.26
C SER A 68 0.28 -5.81 -14.05
N PRO A 69 0.86 -4.62 -14.20
CA PRO A 69 2.19 -4.45 -14.81
C PRO A 69 3.33 -4.85 -13.86
N GLY A 70 3.01 -5.18 -12.60
CA GLY A 70 3.97 -5.46 -11.54
C GLY A 70 4.42 -4.20 -10.81
N ARG A 71 4.71 -4.36 -9.51
CA ARG A 71 5.05 -3.25 -8.61
C ARG A 71 6.27 -2.44 -9.04
N GLY A 72 7.29 -3.10 -9.59
CA GLY A 72 8.50 -2.42 -10.06
C GLY A 72 8.22 -1.40 -11.17
N VAL A 73 7.31 -1.73 -12.09
CA VAL A 73 6.91 -0.84 -13.19
C VAL A 73 6.12 0.35 -12.64
N LEU A 74 5.19 0.13 -11.73
CA LEU A 74 4.40 1.19 -11.10
C LEU A 74 5.28 2.19 -10.32
N GLU A 75 6.25 1.68 -9.55
CA GLU A 75 7.17 2.53 -8.77
C GLU A 75 8.11 3.32 -9.69
N ALA A 76 8.60 2.72 -10.78
CA ALA A 76 9.43 3.40 -11.77
C ALA A 76 8.68 4.54 -12.46
N GLU A 77 7.45 4.30 -12.93
CA GLU A 77 6.58 5.33 -13.48
C GLU A 77 6.27 6.43 -12.46
N GLY A 78 6.02 6.06 -11.20
CA GLY A 78 5.82 7.01 -10.09
C GLY A 78 7.03 7.90 -9.81
N LEU A 79 8.24 7.44 -10.13
CA LEU A 79 9.49 8.19 -10.06
C LEU A 79 9.86 8.91 -11.37
N GLY A 80 9.05 8.77 -12.42
CA GLY A 80 9.32 9.33 -13.75
C GLY A 80 10.49 8.66 -14.48
N ILE A 81 10.81 7.41 -14.13
CA ILE A 81 11.85 6.62 -14.79
C ILE A 81 11.23 5.96 -16.05
N PRO A 82 11.68 6.31 -17.26
CA PRO A 82 11.09 5.76 -18.48
C PRO A 82 11.41 4.26 -18.59
N LEU A 83 10.38 3.47 -18.87
CA LEU A 83 10.51 2.03 -19.15
C LEU A 83 10.08 1.70 -20.58
N ARG A 84 10.80 0.78 -21.21
CA ARG A 84 10.49 0.25 -22.54
C ARG A 84 9.91 -1.16 -22.46
N PRO A 85 9.11 -1.58 -23.45
CA PRO A 85 8.64 -2.96 -23.51
C PRO A 85 9.80 -3.96 -23.46
N GLY A 86 9.71 -4.93 -22.54
CA GLY A 86 10.74 -5.93 -22.31
C GLY A 86 11.79 -5.56 -21.25
N GLU A 87 11.76 -4.34 -20.73
CA GLU A 87 12.61 -3.97 -19.59
C GLU A 87 12.02 -4.47 -18.27
N LEU A 88 12.91 -4.77 -17.33
CA LEU A 88 12.57 -5.29 -16.01
C LEU A 88 12.90 -4.25 -14.95
N ALA A 89 11.89 -3.87 -14.18
CA ALA A 89 12.03 -2.93 -13.08
C ALA A 89 11.97 -3.65 -11.73
N PHE A 90 12.88 -3.30 -10.82
CA PHE A 90 12.92 -3.81 -9.46
C PHE A 90 12.76 -2.69 -8.45
N ARG A 91 11.98 -2.95 -7.40
CA ARG A 91 11.98 -2.11 -6.20
C ARG A 91 13.18 -2.53 -5.34
N CYS A 92 14.09 -1.60 -5.12
CA CYS A 92 15.28 -1.81 -4.29
C CYS A 92 15.23 -0.92 -3.05
N ASN A 93 15.86 -1.39 -1.97
CA ASN A 93 16.16 -0.59 -0.80
C ASN A 93 17.68 -0.51 -0.61
N PHE A 94 18.17 0.63 -0.15
CA PHE A 94 19.52 0.68 0.42
C PHE A 94 19.55 -0.09 1.75
N ALA A 95 20.64 -0.82 1.97
CA ALA A 95 20.84 -1.64 3.16
C ALA A 95 22.26 -1.47 3.71
N THR A 96 22.40 -1.65 5.03
CA THR A 96 23.69 -1.67 5.72
C THR A 96 24.13 -3.12 5.88
N LEU A 97 25.34 -3.43 5.41
CA LEU A 97 25.98 -4.73 5.60
C LEU A 97 26.85 -4.73 6.86
N ASP A 98 26.97 -5.88 7.52
CA ASP A 98 28.00 -6.11 8.54
C ASP A 98 29.34 -6.49 7.89
N PRO A 99 30.45 -6.54 8.66
CA PRO A 99 31.75 -6.94 8.13
C PRO A 99 31.82 -8.37 7.57
N ALA A 100 30.85 -9.22 7.90
CA ALA A 100 30.73 -10.58 7.37
C ALA A 100 29.90 -10.62 6.06
N GLY A 101 29.39 -9.49 5.58
CA GLY A 101 28.60 -9.36 4.36
C GLY A 101 27.10 -9.66 4.53
N SER A 102 26.61 -9.82 5.75
CA SER A 102 25.19 -10.04 6.02
C SER A 102 24.43 -8.72 6.17
N ILE A 103 23.14 -8.72 5.83
CA ILE A 103 22.28 -7.53 5.99
C ILE A 103 22.06 -7.27 7.48
N LYS A 104 22.69 -6.21 7.99
CA LYS A 104 22.50 -5.71 9.36
C LYS A 104 21.24 -4.88 9.48
N ASP A 105 20.94 -4.07 8.47
CA ASP A 105 19.73 -3.24 8.40
C ASP A 105 19.28 -3.09 6.94
N SER A 106 18.01 -3.39 6.67
CA SER A 106 17.43 -3.34 5.32
C SER A 106 17.00 -1.93 4.87
N ARG A 107 17.18 -0.90 5.70
CA ARG A 107 16.72 0.47 5.42
C ARG A 107 17.68 1.58 5.88
N VAL A 108 18.92 1.25 6.20
CA VAL A 108 19.95 2.23 6.60
C VAL A 108 19.47 3.16 7.73
N GLY A 109 18.83 2.61 8.76
CA GLY A 109 18.28 3.36 9.89
C GLY A 109 17.20 4.38 9.53
N ARG A 110 16.71 4.39 8.29
CA ARG A 110 15.91 5.48 7.69
C ARG A 110 16.57 6.86 7.79
N SER A 111 17.90 6.93 7.87
CA SER A 111 18.64 8.19 7.96
C SER A 111 19.25 8.66 6.63
N LEU A 112 19.23 7.82 5.60
CA LEU A 112 19.82 8.12 4.30
C LEU A 112 19.08 9.27 3.61
N THR A 113 19.82 10.30 3.20
CA THR A 113 19.27 11.45 2.46
C THR A 113 19.30 11.23 0.95
N THR A 114 18.46 11.97 0.22
CA THR A 114 18.43 11.92 -1.26
C THR A 114 19.79 12.30 -1.87
N GLY A 115 20.50 13.25 -1.27
CA GLY A 115 21.82 13.70 -1.76
C GLY A 115 22.91 12.65 -1.59
N GLU A 116 22.81 11.79 -0.57
CA GLU A 116 23.73 10.66 -0.38
C GLU A 116 23.38 9.50 -1.30
N ALA A 117 22.09 9.23 -1.50
CA ALA A 117 21.60 8.16 -2.36
C ALA A 117 21.84 8.39 -3.87
N ALA A 118 22.04 9.64 -4.28
CA ALA A 118 22.27 10.03 -5.67
C ALA A 118 23.76 10.07 -6.08
N ARG A 119 24.68 9.75 -5.16
CA ARG A 119 26.13 9.65 -5.44
C ARG A 119 26.52 8.25 -5.87
#